data_AF-A0A1I1AV58-F1
#
_entry.id   AF-A0A1I1AV58-F1
#
_cell.length_a   1.000
_cell.length_b   1.000
_cell.length_c   1.000
_cell.angle_alpha   90.00
_cell.angle_beta   90.00
_cell.angle_gamma   90.00
#
_symmetry.space_group_name_H-M   'P 1'
#
loop_
_entity.id
_entity.type
_entity.pdbx_description
1 polymer ?
#
loop_
_entity_poly.entity_id
_entity_poly.type
_entity_poly.pdbx_seq_one_letter_code
_entity_poly.pdbx_strand_id
1 'polypeptide(L)' 'TLINIQSTLLKKVGAKALSGINKKAVIKVPAKKLKTYKILLSNKGQSKTVKVK' A
#
# COMPACT_ATOMS: atom_id res chain seq x y z
N THR A 1 0.33 -12.06 -5.26
CA THR A 1 1.14 -10.93 -5.79
C THR A 1 1.77 -10.19 -4.64
N LEU A 2 3.08 -9.99 -4.69
CA LEU A 2 3.84 -9.23 -3.70
C LEU A 2 4.20 -7.87 -4.31
N ILE A 3 3.86 -6.77 -3.64
CA ILE A 3 4.24 -5.41 -4.04
C ILE A 3 5.20 -4.89 -2.97
N ASN A 4 6.40 -4.46 -3.36
CA ASN A 4 7.41 -3.96 -2.43
C ASN A 4 7.62 -2.46 -2.63
N ILE A 5 7.36 -1.67 -1.60
CA ILE A 5 7.60 -0.23 -1.58
C ILE A 5 8.87 0.02 -0.76
N GLN A 6 9.98 0.32 -1.45
CA GLN A 6 11.26 0.61 -0.78
C GLN A 6 11.45 2.11 -0.48
N SER A 7 10.68 2.98 -1.12
CA SER A 7 10.82 4.43 -0.95
C SER A 7 10.43 4.86 0.47
N THR A 8 11.21 5.77 1.05
CA THR A 8 10.95 6.37 2.36
C THR A 8 10.36 7.77 2.27
N LEU A 9 10.31 8.36 1.07
CA LEU A 9 9.96 9.76 0.81
C LEU A 9 8.62 9.93 0.08
N LEU A 10 7.77 8.90 0.04
CA LEU A 10 6.54 8.94 -0.74
C LEU A 10 5.54 9.94 -0.14
N LYS A 11 5.28 11.04 -0.86
CA LYS A 11 4.42 12.15 -0.41
C LYS A 11 2.95 12.00 -0.85
N LYS A 12 2.70 11.35 -1.99
CA LYS A 12 1.35 11.24 -2.59
C LYS A 12 1.19 9.92 -3.33
N VAL A 13 -0.04 9.38 -3.29
CA VAL A 13 -0.44 8.20 -4.05
C VAL A 13 -1.73 8.54 -4.79
N GLY A 14 -1.82 8.18 -6.07
CA GLY A 14 -3.01 8.41 -6.89
C GLY A 14 -4.23 7.65 -6.37
N ALA A 15 -5.42 8.21 -6.55
CA ALA A 15 -6.67 7.71 -5.95
C ALA A 15 -7.01 6.24 -6.30
N LYS A 16 -6.53 5.73 -7.44
CA LYS A 16 -6.74 4.35 -7.91
C LYS A 16 -5.43 3.58 -8.12
N ALA A 17 -4.33 4.03 -7.51
CA ALA A 17 -3.00 3.43 -7.72
C ALA A 17 -2.92 1.94 -7.34
N LEU A 18 -3.85 1.45 -6.51
CA LEU A 18 -3.94 0.06 -6.09
C LEU A 18 -5.23 -0.61 -6.59
N SER A 19 -5.88 -0.09 -7.62
CA SER A 19 -7.06 -0.74 -8.22
C SER A 19 -6.66 -2.00 -8.99
N GLY A 20 -7.46 -3.06 -8.87
CA GLY A 20 -7.25 -4.31 -9.61
C GLY A 20 -6.20 -5.25 -9.01
N ILE A 21 -5.56 -4.87 -7.90
CA ILE A 21 -4.62 -5.78 -7.22
C ILE A 21 -5.35 -6.98 -6.60
N ASN A 22 -4.67 -8.13 -6.56
CA ASN A 22 -5.22 -9.36 -6.00
C ASN A 22 -5.63 -9.18 -4.53
N LYS A 23 -6.80 -9.70 -4.13
CA LYS A 23 -7.31 -9.66 -2.75
C LYS A 23 -6.34 -10.25 -1.71
N LYS A 24 -5.54 -11.25 -2.11
CA LYS A 24 -4.51 -11.88 -1.27
C LYS A 24 -3.15 -11.17 -1.36
N ALA A 25 -3.07 -10.00 -2.00
CA ALA A 25 -1.82 -9.29 -2.16
C ALA A 25 -1.26 -8.81 -0.81
N VAL A 26 0.06 -8.69 -0.80
CA VAL A 26 0.83 -8.17 0.32
C VAL A 26 1.61 -6.97 -0.19
N ILE A 27 1.40 -5.82 0.44
CA ILE A 27 2.17 -4.61 0.21
C ILE A 27 3.19 -4.52 1.33
N LYS A 28 4.47 -4.72 0.98
CA LYS A 28 5.60 -4.52 1.88
C LYS A 28 5.97 -3.04 1.91
N VAL A 29 6.06 -2.44 3.09
CA VAL A 29 6.42 -1.03 3.30
C VAL A 29 7.60 -0.90 4.27
N PRO A 30 8.31 0.23 4.28
CA PRO A 30 9.39 0.43 5.24
C PRO A 30 8.83 0.45 6.66
N ALA A 31 9.37 -0.40 7.54
CA ALA A 31 8.88 -0.56 8.92
C ALA A 31 8.83 0.77 9.68
N LYS A 32 9.83 1.64 9.46
CA LYS A 32 9.91 2.99 10.06
C LYS A 32 8.73 3.91 9.73
N LYS A 33 8.00 3.62 8.64
CA LYS A 33 6.89 4.45 8.12
C LYS A 33 5.57 3.68 8.02
N LEU A 34 5.46 2.51 8.64
CA LEU A 34 4.32 1.60 8.51
C LEU A 34 2.98 2.28 8.83
N LYS A 35 2.90 3.08 9.91
CA LYS A 35 1.68 3.84 10.26
C LYS A 35 1.29 4.83 9.17
N THR A 36 2.24 5.64 8.71
CA THR A 36 2.00 6.62 7.64
C THR A 36 1.55 5.96 6.35
N TYR A 37 2.19 4.86 5.96
CA TYR A 37 1.83 4.13 4.74
C TYR A 37 0.46 3.45 4.83
N LYS A 38 0.06 2.94 6.00
CA LYS A 38 -1.31 2.43 6.19
C LYS A 38 -2.37 3.49 5.89
N ILE A 39 -2.15 4.73 6.34
CA ILE A 39 -3.05 5.85 6.08
C ILE A 39 -2.97 6.28 4.61
N LEU A 40 -1.75 6.48 4.10
CA LEU A 40 -1.51 6.96 2.74
C LEU A 40 -2.11 6.03 1.68
N LEU A 41 -1.92 4.72 1.87
CA LEU A 41 -2.41 3.70 0.96
C LEU A 41 -3.89 3.37 1.19
N SER A 42 -4.53 3.85 2.25
CA SER A 42 -5.95 3.57 2.50
C SER A 42 -6.82 4.06 1.34
N ASN A 43 -7.83 3.26 0.98
CA ASN A 43 -8.82 3.58 -0.04
C ASN A 43 -8.23 4.00 -1.40
N LYS A 44 -7.12 3.40 -1.85
CA LYS A 44 -6.47 3.68 -3.14
C LYS A 44 -6.90 2.70 -4.25
N GLY A 45 -8.08 2.11 -4.12
CA GLY A 45 -8.66 1.15 -5.07
C GLY A 45 -8.44 -0.32 -4.72
N GLN A 46 -7.72 -0.63 -3.65
CA GLN A 46 -7.53 -2.00 -3.18
C GLN A 46 -8.68 -2.52 -2.31
N SER A 47 -8.82 -3.85 -2.27
CA SER A 47 -9.72 -4.52 -1.33
C SER A 47 -9.24 -4.38 0.12
N LYS A 48 -10.18 -4.32 1.07
CA LYS A 48 -9.91 -4.30 2.53
C LYS A 48 -9.12 -5.53 3.02
N THR A 49 -9.08 -6.59 2.22
CA THR A 49 -8.39 -7.85 2.53
C THR A 49 -6.88 -7.82 2.23
N VAL A 50 -6.41 -6.80 1.50
CA VAL A 50 -4.99 -6.64 1.16
C VAL A 50 -4.20 -6.28 2.41
N LYS A 51 -3.11 -7.03 2.66
CA LYS A 51 -2.28 -6.84 3.84
C LYS A 51 -1.18 -5.82 3.54
N VAL A 52 -1.10 -4.76 4.37
CA VAL A 52 0.02 -3.82 4.38
C VAL A 52 0.91 -4.16 5.57
N LYS A 53 2.15 -4.56 5.31
CA LYS A 53 3.12 -4.97 6.34
C LYS A 53 4.50 -4.41 6.11
#